data_AF-A0A1F3DVZ9-F1
#
_entry.id   AF-A0A1F3DVZ9-F1
#
_cell.length_a   1.000
_cell.length_b   1.000
_cell.length_c   1.000
_cell.angle_alpha   90.00
_cell.angle_beta   90.00
_cell.angle_gamma   90.00
#
_symmetry.space_group_name_H-M   'P 1'
#
loop_
_entity.id
_entity.type
_entity.pdbx_description
1 polymer ?
#
loop_
_entity_poly.entity_id
_entity_poly.type
_entity_poly.pdbx_seq_one_letter_code
_entity_poly.pdbx_strand_id
1 'polypeptide(L)'
;MKNIILTLAIITKSIFVFAQTEVAKPLVNWLTIQEALEKNKTTPKKILIDCYTSWCGWCKVMDKNTFSNPNIAAYINQNFYAVKFNAETFDTIMYKEKQYVNKGTGNRPPHELAIEILKGQMSYPTIVYMDEKSDLITAVPGYMTPDQIEPVLIFFSQDIYKQLPYDKFKEYFELTFKDSVKREELVKWQSLEEVTKLMQKTPKKVIIDFYADYSPLSKIMHKATYSNPVISKYINDNYYAVKIDALTKDTLEYFGQKYINEGKEHPFNQFAVTLLQGKMSFPSVVYISEANQLISAVPGYMSPMVLEPILEFFAKDIYKSETYDNFRKDFKTQLTP
;
A
#
# COMPACT_ATOMS: atom_id res chain seq x y z
N MET A 1 -59.59 -30.08 -68.31
CA MET A 1 -59.14 -28.67 -68.41
C MET A 1 -59.74 -27.88 -67.26
N LYS A 2 -58.92 -27.37 -66.31
CA LYS A 2 -59.06 -26.10 -65.56
C LYS A 2 -58.29 -26.13 -64.22
N ASN A 3 -57.12 -25.50 -64.25
CA ASN A 3 -56.50 -24.51 -63.36
C ASN A 3 -56.70 -24.54 -61.82
N ILE A 4 -55.54 -24.60 -61.12
CA ILE A 4 -54.99 -23.70 -60.06
C ILE A 4 -55.93 -23.25 -58.93
N ILE A 5 -55.57 -23.53 -57.66
CA ILE A 5 -55.48 -22.52 -56.56
C ILE A 5 -54.34 -22.88 -55.58
N LEU A 6 -53.52 -21.87 -55.32
CA LEU A 6 -52.40 -21.72 -54.39
C LEU A 6 -52.89 -21.67 -52.92
N THR A 7 -52.23 -22.34 -51.98
CA THR A 7 -52.13 -21.80 -50.60
C THR A 7 -50.87 -22.32 -49.89
N LEU A 8 -49.89 -21.42 -49.73
CA LEU A 8 -48.67 -21.65 -48.97
C LEU A 8 -48.88 -21.13 -47.54
N ALA A 9 -48.98 -22.04 -46.56
CA ALA A 9 -49.09 -21.68 -45.15
C ALA A 9 -47.67 -21.52 -44.56
N ILE A 10 -47.24 -20.28 -44.35
CA ILE A 10 -45.99 -19.94 -43.66
C ILE A 10 -46.29 -19.88 -42.16
N ILE A 11 -45.80 -20.88 -41.41
CA ILE A 11 -45.84 -20.88 -39.94
C ILE A 11 -44.57 -20.18 -39.45
N THR A 12 -44.67 -18.92 -39.08
CA THR A 12 -43.62 -18.15 -38.39
C THR A 12 -43.56 -18.57 -36.93
N LYS A 13 -42.58 -19.41 -36.56
CA LYS A 13 -42.20 -19.60 -35.16
C LYS A 13 -41.39 -18.39 -34.70
N SER A 14 -42.01 -17.54 -33.87
CA SER A 14 -41.32 -16.47 -33.15
C SER A 14 -40.34 -17.07 -32.13
N ILE A 15 -39.04 -16.93 -32.41
CA ILE A 15 -37.98 -17.26 -31.45
C ILE A 15 -37.81 -16.01 -30.55
N PHE A 16 -38.33 -16.08 -29.33
CA PHE A 16 -37.97 -15.12 -28.28
C PHE A 16 -36.52 -15.40 -27.86
N VAL A 17 -35.58 -14.66 -28.43
CA VAL A 17 -34.20 -14.61 -27.94
C VAL A 17 -34.20 -13.72 -26.70
N PHE A 18 -34.16 -14.35 -25.52
CA PHE A 18 -33.80 -13.63 -24.30
C PHE A 18 -32.31 -13.28 -24.40
N ALA A 19 -32.02 -12.01 -24.65
CA ALA A 19 -30.67 -11.48 -24.44
C ALA A 19 -30.34 -11.60 -22.95
N GLN A 20 -29.55 -12.61 -22.58
CA GLN A 20 -28.94 -12.65 -21.26
C GLN A 20 -27.92 -11.50 -21.22
N THR A 21 -28.26 -10.42 -20.52
CA THR A 21 -27.28 -9.42 -20.12
C THR A 21 -26.26 -10.15 -19.24
N GLU A 22 -25.06 -10.39 -19.76
CA GLU A 22 -23.94 -10.85 -18.95
C GLU A 22 -23.76 -9.83 -17.81
N VAL A 23 -24.03 -10.27 -16.58
CA VAL A 23 -23.70 -9.48 -15.40
C VAL A 23 -22.18 -9.43 -15.35
N ALA A 24 -21.62 -8.27 -15.72
CA ALA A 24 -20.18 -8.06 -15.68
C ALA A 24 -19.65 -8.47 -14.29
N LYS A 25 -18.68 -9.37 -14.29
CA LYS A 25 -18.07 -9.87 -13.06
C LYS A 25 -17.47 -8.68 -12.28
N PRO A 26 -17.65 -8.60 -10.95
CA PRO A 26 -17.00 -7.57 -10.13
C PRO A 26 -15.49 -7.57 -10.33
N LEU A 27 -14.88 -6.38 -10.39
CA LEU A 27 -13.42 -6.25 -10.53
C LEU A 27 -12.66 -6.60 -9.24
N VAL A 28 -13.25 -6.31 -8.08
CA VAL A 28 -12.74 -6.77 -6.78
C VAL A 28 -13.10 -8.24 -6.57
N ASN A 29 -12.12 -9.03 -6.15
CA ASN A 29 -12.27 -10.44 -5.81
C ASN A 29 -12.87 -10.58 -4.41
N TRP A 30 -14.18 -10.35 -4.31
CA TRP A 30 -14.91 -10.44 -3.05
C TRP A 30 -14.95 -11.89 -2.53
N LEU A 31 -14.67 -12.02 -1.24
CA LEU A 31 -14.77 -13.24 -0.45
C LEU A 31 -15.87 -13.10 0.62
N THR A 32 -16.31 -14.23 1.14
CA THR A 32 -16.98 -14.30 2.45
C THR A 32 -15.96 -14.09 3.58
N ILE A 33 -16.45 -13.77 4.78
CA ILE A 33 -15.59 -13.65 5.97
C ILE A 33 -14.82 -14.96 6.21
N GLN A 34 -15.51 -16.10 6.12
CA GLN A 34 -14.92 -17.41 6.35
C GLN A 34 -13.82 -17.73 5.33
N GLU A 35 -14.06 -17.49 4.03
CA GLU A 35 -13.04 -17.72 3.00
C GLU A 35 -11.79 -16.86 3.22
N ALA A 36 -11.96 -15.59 3.61
CA ALA A 36 -10.84 -14.71 3.92
C ALA A 36 -10.06 -15.22 5.15
N LEU A 37 -10.76 -15.60 6.23
CA LEU A 37 -10.13 -16.15 7.44
C LEU A 37 -9.39 -17.47 7.16
N GLU A 38 -9.96 -18.37 6.37
CA GLU A 38 -9.30 -19.64 6.01
C GLU A 38 -8.05 -19.41 5.15
N LYS A 39 -8.11 -18.51 4.17
CA LYS A 39 -6.93 -18.12 3.37
C LYS A 39 -5.86 -17.50 4.26
N ASN A 40 -6.26 -16.67 5.23
CA ASN A 40 -5.35 -15.95 6.10
C ASN A 40 -4.55 -16.87 7.04
N LYS A 41 -5.05 -18.08 7.35
CA LYS A 41 -4.32 -19.09 8.14
C LYS A 41 -3.06 -19.61 7.42
N THR A 42 -3.08 -19.70 6.09
CA THR A 42 -1.99 -20.28 5.30
C THR A 42 -1.12 -19.22 4.64
N THR A 43 -1.72 -18.13 4.18
CA THR A 43 -1.01 -16.98 3.59
C THR A 43 -1.51 -15.70 4.25
N PRO A 44 -0.85 -15.27 5.34
CA PRO A 44 -1.26 -14.08 6.07
C PRO A 44 -1.26 -12.84 5.17
N LYS A 45 -2.39 -12.13 5.13
CA LYS A 45 -2.63 -10.89 4.39
C LYS A 45 -3.71 -10.09 5.11
N LYS A 46 -3.58 -8.76 5.11
CA LYS A 46 -4.61 -7.87 5.67
C LYS A 46 -5.98 -8.12 5.05
N ILE A 47 -7.03 -7.92 5.83
CA ILE A 47 -8.42 -8.09 5.38
C ILE A 47 -9.08 -6.72 5.29
N LEU A 48 -9.74 -6.48 4.16
CA LEU A 48 -10.58 -5.31 3.93
C LEU A 48 -12.03 -5.79 3.83
N ILE A 49 -12.91 -5.31 4.71
CA ILE A 49 -14.32 -5.71 4.73
C ILE A 49 -15.19 -4.51 4.36
N ASP A 50 -15.86 -4.58 3.21
CA ASP A 50 -16.94 -3.67 2.84
C ASP A 50 -18.22 -4.10 3.58
N CYS A 51 -18.56 -3.37 4.63
CA CYS A 51 -19.78 -3.57 5.41
C CYS A 51 -20.92 -2.74 4.79
N TYR A 52 -21.94 -3.43 4.29
CA TYR A 52 -23.08 -2.83 3.59
C TYR A 52 -24.42 -3.40 4.05
N THR A 53 -25.51 -2.82 3.54
CA THR A 53 -26.86 -3.40 3.61
C THR A 53 -27.56 -3.29 2.26
N SER A 54 -28.52 -4.16 1.96
CA SER A 54 -29.18 -4.23 0.64
C SER A 54 -29.97 -2.95 0.28
N TRP A 55 -30.41 -2.21 1.29
CA TRP A 55 -31.18 -0.97 1.13
C TRP A 55 -30.30 0.29 1.13
N CYS A 56 -29.01 0.17 1.42
CA CYS A 56 -28.07 1.30 1.45
C CYS A 56 -27.78 1.80 0.03
N GLY A 57 -28.28 3.00 -0.30
CA GLY A 57 -28.04 3.64 -1.60
C GLY A 57 -26.56 3.97 -1.83
N TRP A 58 -25.89 4.55 -0.84
CA TRP A 58 -24.47 4.92 -0.94
C TRP A 58 -23.53 3.72 -1.10
N CYS A 59 -23.91 2.55 -0.57
CA CYS A 59 -23.16 1.31 -0.78
C CYS A 59 -23.19 0.91 -2.27
N LYS A 60 -24.36 1.01 -2.92
CA LYS A 60 -24.50 0.75 -4.37
C LYS A 60 -23.72 1.76 -5.21
N VAL A 61 -23.65 3.03 -4.76
CA VAL A 61 -22.81 4.06 -5.41
C VAL A 61 -21.33 3.71 -5.29
N MET A 62 -20.89 3.28 -4.10
CA MET A 62 -19.51 2.84 -3.85
C MET A 62 -19.11 1.66 -4.73
N ASP A 63 -20.01 0.67 -4.88
CA ASP A 63 -19.81 -0.47 -5.77
C ASP A 63 -19.58 -0.04 -7.21
N LYS A 64 -20.45 0.83 -7.73
CA LYS A 64 -20.44 1.23 -9.14
C LYS A 64 -19.32 2.21 -9.47
N ASN A 65 -18.95 3.10 -8.55
CA ASN A 65 -17.97 4.16 -8.83
C ASN A 65 -16.56 3.78 -8.34
N THR A 66 -16.47 3.24 -7.14
CA THR A 66 -15.20 3.08 -6.43
C THR A 66 -14.63 1.68 -6.61
N PHE A 67 -15.38 0.64 -6.26
CA PHE A 67 -14.90 -0.75 -6.40
C PHE A 67 -14.92 -1.27 -7.85
N SER A 68 -15.57 -0.55 -8.76
CA SER A 68 -15.50 -0.80 -10.20
C SER A 68 -14.43 0.03 -10.92
N ASN A 69 -13.65 0.86 -10.20
CA ASN A 69 -12.47 1.51 -10.77
C ASN A 69 -11.33 0.49 -10.91
N PRO A 70 -10.73 0.30 -12.10
CA PRO A 70 -9.71 -0.74 -12.33
C PRO A 70 -8.48 -0.63 -11.43
N ASN A 71 -8.01 0.60 -11.16
CA ASN A 71 -6.82 0.83 -10.34
C ASN A 71 -7.10 0.51 -8.87
N ILE A 72 -8.25 0.94 -8.36
CA ILE A 72 -8.70 0.64 -6.99
C ILE A 72 -8.89 -0.86 -6.81
N ALA A 73 -9.58 -1.52 -7.75
CA ALA A 73 -9.83 -2.95 -7.67
C ALA A 73 -8.53 -3.77 -7.72
N ALA A 74 -7.61 -3.43 -8.64
CA ALA A 74 -6.30 -4.07 -8.72
C ALA A 74 -5.51 -3.90 -7.41
N TYR A 75 -5.48 -2.69 -6.86
CA TYR A 75 -4.80 -2.41 -5.60
C TYR A 75 -5.39 -3.21 -4.44
N ILE A 76 -6.72 -3.26 -4.32
CA ILE A 76 -7.42 -4.04 -3.29
C ILE A 76 -7.07 -5.52 -3.43
N ASN A 77 -7.19 -6.08 -4.63
CA ASN A 77 -6.93 -7.51 -4.88
C ASN A 77 -5.49 -7.92 -4.60
N GLN A 78 -4.53 -7.03 -4.86
CA GLN A 78 -3.12 -7.28 -4.58
C GLN A 78 -2.85 -7.29 -3.07
N ASN A 79 -3.34 -6.27 -2.36
CA ASN A 79 -2.90 -5.96 -1.00
C ASN A 79 -3.81 -6.52 0.11
N PHE A 80 -5.05 -6.88 -0.19
CA PHE A 80 -6.02 -7.35 0.80
C PHE A 80 -6.71 -8.66 0.40
N TYR A 81 -7.18 -9.41 1.40
CA TYR A 81 -8.35 -10.24 1.22
C TYR A 81 -9.58 -9.36 1.34
N ALA A 82 -10.23 -9.09 0.21
CA ALA A 82 -11.42 -8.26 0.16
C ALA A 82 -12.67 -9.07 0.49
N VAL A 83 -13.44 -8.61 1.47
CA VAL A 83 -14.65 -9.27 1.95
C VAL A 83 -15.83 -8.37 1.70
N LYS A 84 -16.92 -8.94 1.20
CA LYS A 84 -18.21 -8.25 1.08
C LYS A 84 -19.15 -8.77 2.14
N PHE A 85 -19.48 -7.94 3.12
CA PHE A 85 -20.25 -8.36 4.28
C PHE A 85 -21.56 -7.58 4.41
N ASN A 86 -22.68 -8.29 4.23
CA ASN A 86 -23.99 -7.73 4.53
C ASN A 86 -24.17 -7.73 6.05
N ALA A 87 -24.20 -6.54 6.65
CA ALA A 87 -24.32 -6.35 8.09
C ALA A 87 -25.68 -6.80 8.66
N GLU A 88 -26.65 -7.18 7.82
CA GLU A 88 -27.96 -7.72 8.19
C GLU A 88 -28.13 -9.18 7.74
N THR A 89 -27.06 -9.89 7.34
CA THR A 89 -27.16 -11.32 7.00
C THR A 89 -27.68 -12.15 8.19
N PHE A 90 -28.30 -13.29 7.89
CA PHE A 90 -28.71 -14.30 8.88
C PHE A 90 -27.75 -15.49 8.95
N ASP A 91 -26.71 -15.50 8.10
CA ASP A 91 -25.68 -16.54 8.14
C ASP A 91 -24.98 -16.55 9.50
N THR A 92 -24.59 -17.74 9.96
CA THR A 92 -23.75 -17.87 11.15
C THR A 92 -22.29 -17.67 10.78
N ILE A 93 -21.59 -16.80 11.51
CA ILE A 93 -20.19 -16.46 11.24
C ILE A 93 -19.30 -16.81 12.43
N MET A 94 -18.22 -17.56 12.16
CA MET A 94 -17.19 -17.87 13.14
C MET A 94 -16.06 -16.86 13.02
N TYR A 95 -15.72 -16.18 14.11
CA TYR A 95 -14.59 -15.26 14.19
C TYR A 95 -13.93 -15.36 15.56
N LYS A 96 -12.61 -15.61 15.60
CA LYS A 96 -11.83 -15.82 16.84
C LYS A 96 -12.49 -16.81 17.80
N GLU A 97 -12.84 -17.99 17.29
CA GLU A 97 -13.48 -19.08 18.05
C GLU A 97 -14.86 -18.77 18.64
N LYS A 98 -15.40 -17.57 18.36
CA LYS A 98 -16.74 -17.16 18.77
C LYS A 98 -17.70 -17.23 17.59
N GLN A 99 -18.89 -17.74 17.86
CA GLN A 99 -20.02 -17.76 16.93
C GLN A 99 -20.77 -16.42 17.02
N TYR A 100 -21.05 -15.85 15.86
CA TYR A 100 -21.87 -14.64 15.69
C TYR A 100 -23.08 -14.97 14.84
N VAL A 101 -24.24 -14.47 15.24
CA VAL A 101 -25.49 -14.65 14.51
C VAL A 101 -26.24 -13.33 14.39
N ASN A 102 -27.31 -13.34 13.59
CA ASN A 102 -28.33 -12.31 13.66
C ASN A 102 -29.52 -12.82 14.46
N LYS A 103 -29.88 -12.13 15.55
CA LYS A 103 -30.98 -12.56 16.44
C LYS A 103 -32.38 -12.38 15.85
N GLY A 104 -32.51 -11.70 14.70
CA GLY A 104 -33.81 -11.50 14.05
C GLY A 104 -34.76 -10.56 14.80
N THR A 105 -34.29 -9.79 15.79
CA THR A 105 -35.13 -8.99 16.67
C THR A 105 -35.21 -7.52 16.22
N GLY A 106 -36.42 -7.06 15.90
CA GLY A 106 -36.69 -5.68 15.47
C GLY A 106 -36.68 -5.50 13.95
N ASN A 107 -36.79 -4.24 13.49
CA ASN A 107 -36.73 -3.92 12.07
C ASN A 107 -35.27 -3.82 11.62
N ARG A 108 -34.87 -4.59 10.60
CA ARG A 108 -33.50 -4.66 10.06
C ARG A 108 -32.46 -4.97 11.15
N PRO A 109 -32.58 -6.14 11.81
CA PRO A 109 -31.70 -6.49 12.91
C PRO A 109 -30.26 -6.63 12.39
N PRO A 110 -29.27 -5.98 13.03
CA PRO A 110 -27.88 -6.13 12.64
C PRO A 110 -27.32 -7.49 13.09
N HIS A 111 -26.43 -8.03 12.29
CA HIS A 111 -25.64 -9.21 12.63
C HIS A 111 -24.65 -8.87 13.76
N GLU A 112 -24.52 -9.74 14.77
CA GLU A 112 -23.69 -9.47 15.95
C GLU A 112 -22.22 -9.15 15.60
N LEU A 113 -21.67 -9.82 14.58
CA LEU A 113 -20.31 -9.52 14.13
C LEU A 113 -20.18 -8.10 13.57
N ALA A 114 -21.20 -7.60 12.86
CA ALA A 114 -21.20 -6.24 12.36
C ALA A 114 -21.17 -5.23 13.51
N ILE A 115 -21.94 -5.47 14.58
CA ILE A 115 -21.90 -4.65 15.79
C ILE A 115 -20.49 -4.62 16.38
N GLU A 116 -19.82 -5.77 16.47
CA GLU A 116 -18.47 -5.86 17.05
C GLU A 116 -17.41 -5.14 16.20
N ILE A 117 -17.32 -5.44 14.90
CA ILE A 117 -16.26 -4.88 14.03
C ILE A 117 -16.48 -3.41 13.69
N LEU A 118 -17.72 -2.92 13.74
CA LEU A 118 -18.06 -1.50 13.58
C LEU A 118 -18.07 -0.74 14.92
N LYS A 119 -17.71 -1.41 16.04
CA LYS A 119 -17.70 -0.82 17.39
C LYS A 119 -19.03 -0.15 17.76
N GLY A 120 -20.15 -0.77 17.35
CA GLY A 120 -21.52 -0.28 17.55
C GLY A 120 -21.95 0.87 16.64
N GLN A 121 -21.07 1.40 15.77
CA GLN A 121 -21.40 2.47 14.85
C GLN A 121 -21.95 1.90 13.54
N MET A 122 -23.25 1.64 13.49
CA MET A 122 -23.93 0.99 12.36
C MET A 122 -24.19 1.96 11.19
N SER A 123 -23.15 2.61 10.68
CA SER A 123 -23.20 3.45 9.47
C SER A 123 -22.76 2.66 8.23
N TYR A 124 -23.39 2.90 7.08
CA TYR A 124 -23.07 2.21 5.83
C TYR A 124 -22.94 3.18 4.64
N PRO A 125 -22.02 2.94 3.70
CA PRO A 125 -20.99 1.89 3.75
C PRO A 125 -19.95 2.18 4.84
N THR A 126 -19.31 1.14 5.36
CA THR A 126 -18.12 1.26 6.22
C THR A 126 -17.09 0.24 5.79
N ILE A 127 -15.84 0.67 5.59
CA ILE A 127 -14.72 -0.24 5.34
C ILE A 127 -14.03 -0.57 6.65
N VAL A 128 -13.97 -1.85 6.98
CA VAL A 128 -13.18 -2.35 8.12
C VAL A 128 -11.84 -2.85 7.62
N TYR A 129 -10.76 -2.46 8.31
CA TYR A 129 -9.42 -2.95 8.07
C TYR A 129 -8.99 -3.84 9.23
N MET A 130 -8.49 -5.03 8.90
CA MET A 130 -7.88 -5.96 9.85
C MET A 130 -6.44 -6.27 9.44
N ASP A 131 -5.60 -6.57 10.43
CA ASP A 131 -4.23 -6.98 10.19
C ASP A 131 -4.13 -8.43 9.72
N GLU A 132 -2.90 -8.89 9.50
CA GLU A 132 -2.57 -10.24 9.05
C GLU A 132 -2.96 -11.33 10.06
N LYS A 133 -3.22 -10.98 11.32
CA LYS A 133 -3.75 -11.88 12.36
C LYS A 133 -5.27 -11.87 12.42
N SER A 134 -5.92 -11.13 11.52
CA SER A 134 -7.36 -10.86 11.54
C SER A 134 -7.79 -10.05 12.76
N ASP A 135 -6.88 -9.29 13.37
CA ASP A 135 -7.20 -8.33 14.44
C ASP A 135 -7.70 -7.01 13.85
N LEU A 136 -8.72 -6.42 14.48
CA LEU A 136 -9.31 -5.17 14.02
C LEU A 136 -8.30 -4.02 14.15
N ILE A 137 -7.95 -3.40 13.01
CA ILE A 137 -7.20 -2.14 12.99
C ILE A 137 -8.19 -0.99 13.23
N THR A 138 -9.14 -0.81 12.32
CA THR A 138 -10.14 0.26 12.42
C THR A 138 -11.34 0.04 11.48
N ALA A 139 -12.37 0.87 11.64
CA ALA A 139 -13.50 0.99 10.73
C ALA A 139 -13.59 2.43 10.23
N VAL A 140 -13.66 2.61 8.91
CA VAL A 140 -13.72 3.92 8.23
C VAL A 140 -15.11 4.08 7.61
N PRO A 141 -16.00 4.88 8.23
CA PRO A 141 -17.37 5.02 7.76
C PRO A 141 -17.48 5.98 6.58
N GLY A 142 -18.52 5.76 5.78
CA GLY A 142 -18.92 6.65 4.70
C GLY A 142 -18.46 6.22 3.31
N TYR A 143 -19.16 6.74 2.32
CA TYR A 143 -18.79 6.58 0.92
C TYR A 143 -17.51 7.37 0.61
N MET A 144 -16.61 6.74 -0.15
CA MET A 144 -15.40 7.36 -0.68
C MET A 144 -15.34 7.16 -2.20
N THR A 145 -15.03 8.21 -2.95
CA THR A 145 -14.69 8.13 -4.39
C THR A 145 -13.34 7.42 -4.60
N PRO A 146 -12.97 7.04 -5.85
CA PRO A 146 -11.62 6.53 -6.15
C PRO A 146 -10.48 7.40 -5.59
N ASP A 147 -10.51 8.70 -5.82
CA ASP A 147 -9.47 9.62 -5.35
C ASP A 147 -9.40 9.74 -3.81
N GLN A 148 -10.53 9.53 -3.13
CA GLN A 148 -10.61 9.57 -1.67
C GLN A 148 -10.13 8.26 -1.04
N ILE A 149 -10.49 7.11 -1.62
CA ILE A 149 -10.17 5.80 -1.05
C ILE A 149 -8.70 5.42 -1.27
N GLU A 150 -8.07 5.84 -2.38
CA GLU A 150 -6.69 5.48 -2.73
C GLU A 150 -5.67 5.73 -1.59
N PRO A 151 -5.56 6.96 -1.02
CA PRO A 151 -4.66 7.19 0.10
C PRO A 151 -5.04 6.39 1.35
N VAL A 152 -6.32 6.08 1.57
CA VAL A 152 -6.75 5.26 2.71
C VAL A 152 -6.27 3.81 2.55
N LEU A 153 -6.39 3.25 1.35
CA LEU A 153 -5.92 1.90 1.04
C LEU A 153 -4.40 1.77 1.25
N ILE A 154 -3.63 2.74 0.76
CA ILE A 154 -2.17 2.77 0.94
C ILE A 154 -1.80 2.91 2.42
N PHE A 155 -2.51 3.78 3.14
CA PHE A 155 -2.25 4.05 4.55
C PHE A 155 -2.37 2.78 5.42
N PHE A 156 -3.39 1.96 5.19
CA PHE A 156 -3.59 0.72 5.94
C PHE A 156 -2.83 -0.47 5.37
N SER A 157 -2.70 -0.60 4.05
CA SER A 157 -1.97 -1.73 3.45
C SER A 157 -0.48 -1.71 3.80
N GLN A 158 0.10 -0.51 3.91
CA GLN A 158 1.53 -0.30 4.14
C GLN A 158 1.87 0.05 5.60
N ASP A 159 0.95 -0.16 6.54
CA ASP A 159 1.14 0.09 7.97
C ASP A 159 1.55 1.53 8.34
N ILE A 160 1.19 2.51 7.49
CA ILE A 160 1.55 3.92 7.70
C ILE A 160 0.88 4.51 8.95
N TYR A 161 -0.27 3.95 9.34
CA TYR A 161 -0.95 4.30 10.59
C TYR A 161 -0.12 4.07 11.85
N LYS A 162 0.95 3.26 11.78
CA LYS A 162 1.91 3.06 12.88
C LYS A 162 2.94 4.20 12.99
N GLN A 163 3.06 5.04 11.94
CA GLN A 163 4.08 6.09 11.85
C GLN A 163 3.53 7.50 12.05
N LEU A 164 2.35 7.80 11.49
CA LEU A 164 1.75 9.13 11.56
C LEU A 164 0.22 9.10 11.42
N PRO A 165 -0.48 10.16 11.88
CA PRO A 165 -1.91 10.32 11.65
C PRO A 165 -2.27 10.40 10.16
N TYR A 166 -3.48 9.95 9.81
CA TYR A 166 -3.95 9.94 8.42
C TYR A 166 -3.94 11.32 7.77
N ASP A 167 -4.35 12.38 8.47
CA ASP A 167 -4.40 13.73 7.89
C ASP A 167 -3.01 14.21 7.43
N LYS A 168 -1.97 13.89 8.19
CA LYS A 168 -0.58 14.20 7.83
C LYS A 168 -0.11 13.33 6.66
N PHE A 169 -0.47 12.05 6.62
CA PHE A 169 -0.18 11.21 5.46
C PHE A 169 -0.90 11.71 4.20
N LYS A 170 -2.15 12.12 4.32
CA LYS A 170 -2.95 12.66 3.22
C LYS A 170 -2.32 13.94 2.67
N GLU A 171 -1.85 14.84 3.54
CA GLU A 171 -1.07 16.03 3.13
C GLU A 171 0.13 15.63 2.27
N TYR A 172 0.91 14.64 2.69
CA TYR A 172 2.06 14.13 1.92
C TYR A 172 1.67 13.46 0.61
N PHE A 173 0.55 12.72 0.60
CA PHE A 173 0.02 12.10 -0.60
C PHE A 173 -0.40 13.18 -1.63
N GLU A 174 -1.15 14.18 -1.20
CA GLU A 174 -1.63 15.27 -2.06
C GLU A 174 -0.48 16.14 -2.57
N LEU A 175 0.51 16.43 -1.72
CA LEU A 175 1.77 17.07 -2.14
C LEU A 175 2.50 16.28 -3.24
N THR A 176 2.38 14.95 -3.25
CA THR A 176 3.11 14.09 -4.18
C THR A 176 2.37 13.93 -5.51
N PHE A 177 1.04 13.75 -5.47
CA PHE A 177 0.25 13.31 -6.62
C PHE A 177 -0.74 14.35 -7.15
N LYS A 178 -1.05 15.40 -6.38
CA LYS A 178 -1.99 16.46 -6.80
C LYS A 178 -1.29 17.80 -7.02
N ASP A 179 -0.19 18.04 -6.32
CA ASP A 179 0.56 19.27 -6.48
C ASP A 179 1.45 19.22 -7.75
N SER A 180 1.32 20.24 -8.60
CA SER A 180 2.10 20.41 -9.82
C SER A 180 3.34 21.31 -9.63
N VAL A 181 3.50 21.91 -8.44
CA VAL A 181 4.61 22.82 -8.15
C VAL A 181 5.93 22.06 -8.07
N LYS A 182 6.84 22.41 -9.00
CA LYS A 182 8.24 21.95 -8.94
C LYS A 182 8.93 22.65 -7.77
N ARG A 183 9.55 21.85 -6.91
CA ARG A 183 10.37 22.29 -5.78
C ARG A 183 11.80 21.83 -5.99
N GLU A 184 12.75 22.62 -5.52
CA GLU A 184 14.16 22.23 -5.55
C GLU A 184 14.40 21.03 -4.63
N GLU A 185 15.29 20.13 -5.05
CA GLU A 185 15.73 19.02 -4.21
C GLU A 185 16.67 19.56 -3.11
N LEU A 186 16.30 19.35 -1.84
CA LEU A 186 17.11 19.85 -0.71
C LEU A 186 18.25 18.91 -0.32
N VAL A 187 18.11 17.60 -0.58
CA VAL A 187 19.20 16.63 -0.42
C VAL A 187 20.13 16.76 -1.61
N LYS A 188 21.44 16.84 -1.34
CA LYS A 188 22.50 16.86 -2.34
C LYS A 188 22.75 15.43 -2.84
N TRP A 189 21.87 14.97 -3.72
CA TRP A 189 22.03 13.67 -4.37
C TRP A 189 23.22 13.69 -5.31
N GLN A 190 24.01 12.62 -5.26
CA GLN A 190 25.22 12.44 -6.05
C GLN A 190 25.13 11.13 -6.81
N SER A 191 25.84 11.04 -7.92
CA SER A 191 26.01 9.77 -8.63
C SER A 191 26.87 8.80 -7.82
N LEU A 192 26.69 7.50 -8.07
CA LEU A 192 27.48 6.46 -7.42
C LEU A 192 28.99 6.60 -7.71
N GLU A 193 29.34 7.06 -8.91
CA GLU A 193 30.73 7.32 -9.33
C GLU A 193 31.34 8.49 -8.54
N GLU A 194 30.61 9.60 -8.38
CA GLU A 194 31.07 10.75 -7.59
C GLU A 194 31.29 10.36 -6.13
N VAL A 195 30.36 9.61 -5.53
CA VAL A 195 30.51 9.13 -4.15
C VAL A 195 31.71 8.20 -4.00
N THR A 196 31.96 7.31 -4.96
CA THR A 196 33.15 6.45 -4.95
C THR A 196 34.44 7.28 -4.93
N LYS A 197 34.55 8.30 -5.79
CA LYS A 197 35.70 9.21 -5.83
C LYS A 197 35.85 10.02 -4.54
N LEU A 198 34.73 10.47 -3.96
CA LEU A 198 34.74 11.23 -2.72
C LEU A 198 35.17 10.37 -1.53
N MET A 199 34.64 9.16 -1.40
CA MET A 199 35.04 8.24 -0.32
C MET A 199 36.53 7.92 -0.34
N GLN A 200 37.15 7.81 -1.52
CA GLN A 200 38.59 7.59 -1.66
C GLN A 200 39.44 8.79 -1.20
N LYS A 201 38.90 10.02 -1.30
CA LYS A 201 39.60 11.26 -0.90
C LYS A 201 39.30 11.67 0.53
N THR A 202 38.04 11.54 0.95
CA THR A 202 37.53 11.98 2.24
C THR A 202 36.46 10.98 2.67
N PRO A 203 36.85 9.94 3.42
CA PRO A 203 35.91 8.94 3.90
C PRO A 203 34.77 9.57 4.72
N LYS A 204 33.54 9.25 4.33
CA LYS A 204 32.29 9.69 4.98
C LYS A 204 31.26 8.59 4.79
N LYS A 205 30.31 8.44 5.72
CA LYS A 205 29.22 7.48 5.59
C LYS A 205 28.40 7.76 4.33
N VAL A 206 27.86 6.73 3.72
CA VAL A 206 26.97 6.84 2.54
C VAL A 206 25.57 6.41 2.94
N ILE A 207 24.59 7.18 2.48
CA ILE A 207 23.18 6.80 2.49
C ILE A 207 22.73 6.57 1.05
N ILE A 208 22.12 5.42 0.78
CA ILE A 208 21.60 5.06 -0.54
C ILE A 208 20.11 4.84 -0.43
N ASP A 209 19.34 5.65 -1.12
CA ASP A 209 17.90 5.46 -1.30
C ASP A 209 17.64 4.60 -2.54
N PHE A 210 17.25 3.35 -2.32
CA PHE A 210 16.72 2.49 -3.36
C PHE A 210 15.22 2.71 -3.50
N TYR A 211 14.81 3.21 -4.66
CA TYR A 211 13.42 3.48 -4.98
C TYR A 211 12.96 2.67 -6.19
N ALA A 212 11.64 2.67 -6.41
CA ALA A 212 11.04 2.14 -7.63
C ALA A 212 9.93 3.07 -8.11
N ASP A 213 9.91 3.37 -9.41
CA ASP A 213 8.93 4.30 -10.00
C ASP A 213 7.48 3.84 -9.87
N TYR A 214 7.24 2.53 -9.75
CA TYR A 214 5.90 2.01 -9.52
C TYR A 214 5.44 2.16 -8.06
N SER A 215 6.34 2.43 -7.10
CA SER A 215 6.02 2.52 -5.68
C SER A 215 5.50 3.93 -5.33
N PRO A 216 4.22 4.08 -4.91
CA PRO A 216 3.71 5.37 -4.48
C PRO A 216 4.47 5.90 -3.25
N LEU A 217 4.86 5.01 -2.36
CA LEU A 217 5.59 5.34 -1.15
C LEU A 217 7.01 5.86 -1.43
N SER A 218 7.67 5.36 -2.47
CA SER A 218 8.96 5.92 -2.92
C SER A 218 8.80 7.39 -3.32
N LYS A 219 7.78 7.68 -4.12
CA LYS A 219 7.47 9.05 -4.56
C LYS A 219 7.12 9.97 -3.38
N ILE A 220 6.32 9.47 -2.44
CA ILE A 220 5.96 10.22 -1.23
C ILE A 220 7.21 10.49 -0.39
N MET A 221 8.09 9.51 -0.19
CA MET A 221 9.33 9.70 0.57
C MET A 221 10.23 10.76 -0.06
N HIS A 222 10.32 10.81 -1.39
CA HIS A 222 11.07 11.84 -2.12
C HIS A 222 10.49 13.23 -1.95
N LYS A 223 9.16 13.38 -2.05
CA LYS A 223 8.47 14.67 -2.03
C LYS A 223 8.19 15.21 -0.63
N ALA A 224 7.99 14.34 0.36
CA ALA A 224 7.67 14.74 1.73
C ALA A 224 8.88 14.57 2.65
N THR A 225 9.47 13.37 2.72
CA THR A 225 10.51 13.07 3.70
C THR A 225 11.83 13.74 3.38
N TYR A 226 12.40 13.51 2.19
CA TYR A 226 13.69 14.07 1.80
C TYR A 226 13.64 15.57 1.49
N SER A 227 12.45 16.14 1.33
CA SER A 227 12.24 17.59 1.16
C SER A 227 11.97 18.31 2.49
N ASN A 228 11.97 17.61 3.62
CA ASN A 228 11.90 18.25 4.93
C ASN A 228 13.26 18.90 5.26
N PRO A 229 13.32 20.20 5.61
CA PRO A 229 14.58 20.92 5.83
C PRO A 229 15.49 20.34 6.92
N VAL A 230 14.92 19.77 7.99
CA VAL A 230 15.68 19.14 9.08
C VAL A 230 16.34 17.86 8.55
N ILE A 231 15.55 17.01 7.87
CA ILE A 231 16.02 15.76 7.27
C ILE A 231 17.10 16.03 6.22
N SER A 232 16.83 16.92 5.27
CA SER A 232 17.74 17.18 4.17
C SER A 232 19.06 17.79 4.66
N LYS A 233 18.99 18.71 5.63
CA LYS A 233 20.19 19.27 6.26
C LYS A 233 21.00 18.18 6.96
N TYR A 234 20.35 17.32 7.75
CA TYR A 234 21.04 16.25 8.46
C TYR A 234 21.73 15.29 7.51
N ILE A 235 21.06 14.88 6.43
CA ILE A 235 21.64 14.02 5.39
C ILE A 235 22.86 14.69 4.77
N ASN A 236 22.74 15.94 4.31
CA ASN A 236 23.82 16.66 3.66
C ASN A 236 25.06 16.84 4.57
N ASP A 237 24.83 17.11 5.85
CA ASP A 237 25.90 17.33 6.82
C ASP A 237 26.62 16.02 7.16
N ASN A 238 25.90 14.89 7.28
CA ASN A 238 26.45 13.65 7.86
C ASN A 238 26.72 12.52 6.85
N TYR A 239 26.20 12.60 5.62
CA TYR A 239 26.35 11.53 4.61
C TYR A 239 26.82 12.06 3.25
N TYR A 240 27.32 11.16 2.42
CA TYR A 240 27.18 11.25 0.96
C TYR A 240 25.88 10.53 0.57
N ALA A 241 25.04 11.18 -0.24
CA ALA A 241 23.70 10.68 -0.54
C ALA A 241 23.59 10.25 -2.00
N VAL A 242 23.11 9.03 -2.23
CA VAL A 242 22.86 8.47 -3.56
C VAL A 242 21.41 8.02 -3.65
N LYS A 243 20.77 8.25 -4.80
CA LYS A 243 19.41 7.81 -5.10
C LYS A 243 19.46 6.91 -6.33
N ILE A 244 18.96 5.68 -6.22
CA ILE A 244 19.06 4.66 -7.27
C ILE A 244 17.69 4.03 -7.51
N ASP A 245 17.24 4.06 -8.78
CA ASP A 245 16.12 3.22 -9.19
C ASP A 245 16.61 1.77 -9.18
N ALA A 246 16.02 0.95 -8.31
CA ALA A 246 16.38 -0.44 -8.17
C ALA A 246 16.17 -1.26 -9.47
N LEU A 247 15.37 -0.74 -10.41
CA LEU A 247 15.08 -1.36 -11.71
C LEU A 247 15.93 -0.78 -12.85
N THR A 248 16.85 0.14 -12.57
CA THR A 248 17.68 0.76 -13.62
C THR A 248 18.34 -0.30 -14.52
N LYS A 249 18.36 -0.01 -15.83
CA LYS A 249 19.04 -0.81 -16.85
C LYS A 249 20.48 -0.36 -17.07
N ASP A 250 20.86 0.78 -16.49
CA ASP A 250 22.21 1.28 -16.56
C ASP A 250 23.16 0.33 -15.79
N THR A 251 24.39 0.21 -16.29
CA THR A 251 25.46 -0.47 -15.55
C THR A 251 25.94 0.47 -14.45
N LEU A 252 25.84 0.03 -13.21
CA LEU A 252 26.35 0.77 -12.05
C LEU A 252 27.78 0.30 -11.77
N GLU A 253 28.68 1.25 -11.53
CA GLU A 253 30.05 0.96 -11.12
C GLU A 253 30.29 1.47 -9.70
N TYR A 254 30.81 0.59 -8.83
CA TYR A 254 31.11 0.92 -7.44
C TYR A 254 32.42 0.27 -7.02
N PHE A 255 33.42 1.07 -6.66
CA PHE A 255 34.77 0.61 -6.31
C PHE A 255 35.37 -0.38 -7.33
N GLY A 256 35.18 -0.11 -8.63
CA GLY A 256 35.70 -0.93 -9.74
C GLY A 256 34.90 -2.20 -10.04
N GLN A 257 33.86 -2.50 -9.25
CA GLN A 257 32.91 -3.58 -9.52
C GLN A 257 31.75 -3.06 -10.37
N LYS A 258 31.32 -3.86 -11.36
CA LYS A 258 30.20 -3.53 -12.24
C LYS A 258 28.97 -4.34 -11.87
N TYR A 259 27.83 -3.68 -11.83
CA TYR A 259 26.54 -4.26 -11.49
C TYR A 259 25.55 -3.96 -12.61
N ILE A 260 24.94 -5.02 -13.15
CA ILE A 260 24.02 -4.95 -14.28
C ILE A 260 22.60 -5.36 -13.87
N ASN A 261 21.64 -5.07 -14.73
CA ASN A 261 20.29 -5.63 -14.64
C ASN A 261 20.14 -6.72 -15.69
N GLU A 262 20.09 -7.97 -15.26
CA GLU A 262 20.08 -9.13 -16.17
C GLU A 262 18.73 -9.32 -16.87
N GLY A 263 17.64 -8.78 -16.31
CA GLY A 263 16.28 -8.80 -16.88
C GLY A 263 15.63 -10.18 -17.08
N LYS A 264 16.35 -11.29 -16.82
CA LYS A 264 15.90 -12.66 -17.12
C LYS A 264 15.18 -13.34 -15.96
N GLU A 265 15.73 -13.26 -14.75
CA GLU A 265 15.12 -13.89 -13.56
C GLU A 265 14.43 -12.87 -12.66
N HIS A 266 15.03 -11.70 -12.47
CA HIS A 266 14.50 -10.63 -11.61
C HIS A 266 14.64 -9.27 -12.32
N PRO A 267 13.67 -8.34 -12.15
CA PRO A 267 13.70 -7.05 -12.82
C PRO A 267 14.69 -6.04 -12.22
N PHE A 268 15.42 -6.41 -11.16
CA PHE A 268 16.24 -5.51 -10.35
C PHE A 268 17.72 -5.52 -10.78
N ASN A 269 18.38 -4.38 -10.62
CA ASN A 269 19.83 -4.25 -10.80
C ASN A 269 20.56 -5.02 -9.68
N GLN A 270 21.63 -5.74 -10.04
CA GLN A 270 22.45 -6.53 -9.10
C GLN A 270 22.93 -5.72 -7.89
N PHE A 271 23.21 -4.41 -8.05
CA PHE A 271 23.65 -3.57 -6.93
C PHE A 271 22.58 -3.48 -5.83
N ALA A 272 21.33 -3.26 -6.22
CA ALA A 272 20.19 -3.28 -5.30
C ALA A 272 20.01 -4.67 -4.68
N VAL A 273 20.13 -5.74 -5.48
CA VAL A 273 20.04 -7.13 -4.99
C VAL A 273 21.07 -7.41 -3.89
N THR A 274 22.31 -7.02 -4.11
CA THR A 274 23.41 -7.22 -3.16
C THR A 274 23.17 -6.45 -1.87
N LEU A 275 22.87 -5.15 -1.95
CA LEU A 275 22.76 -4.30 -0.75
C LEU A 275 21.46 -4.51 0.03
N LEU A 276 20.36 -4.87 -0.64
CA LEU A 276 19.09 -5.21 0.01
C LEU A 276 19.00 -6.68 0.42
N GLN A 277 20.05 -7.48 0.17
CA GLN A 277 20.12 -8.90 0.54
C GLN A 277 18.91 -9.70 0.02
N GLY A 278 18.49 -9.40 -1.22
CA GLY A 278 17.32 -10.01 -1.86
C GLY A 278 15.94 -9.54 -1.36
N LYS A 279 15.86 -8.67 -0.35
CA LYS A 279 14.59 -8.15 0.20
C LYS A 279 14.14 -6.89 -0.54
N MET A 280 13.49 -7.09 -1.68
CA MET A 280 13.07 -6.02 -2.59
C MET A 280 11.77 -5.34 -2.15
N SER A 281 11.86 -4.48 -1.13
CA SER A 281 10.77 -3.61 -0.69
C SER A 281 11.16 -2.16 -0.98
N PHE A 282 10.26 -1.34 -1.55
CA PHE A 282 10.60 0.02 -1.96
C PHE A 282 9.64 1.07 -1.38
N PRO A 283 10.15 2.17 -0.81
CA PRO A 283 11.58 2.53 -0.75
C PRO A 283 12.36 1.66 0.24
N SER A 284 13.69 1.63 0.10
CA SER A 284 14.61 1.03 1.06
C SER A 284 15.86 1.90 1.18
N VAL A 285 16.29 2.16 2.40
CA VAL A 285 17.45 3.02 2.67
C VAL A 285 18.61 2.20 3.21
N VAL A 286 19.74 2.27 2.53
CA VAL A 286 20.97 1.56 2.88
C VAL A 286 21.97 2.53 3.48
N TYR A 287 22.64 2.09 4.55
CA TYR A 287 23.70 2.82 5.25
C TYR A 287 25.01 2.08 5.06
N ILE A 288 26.04 2.78 4.57
CA ILE A 288 27.39 2.24 4.37
C ILE A 288 28.38 3.07 5.20
N SER A 289 29.32 2.40 5.85
CA SER A 289 30.36 3.05 6.65
C SER A 289 31.39 3.77 5.79
N GLU A 290 32.19 4.60 6.44
CA GLU A 290 33.35 5.30 5.87
C GLU A 290 34.37 4.32 5.27
N ALA A 291 34.41 3.07 5.78
CA ALA A 291 35.26 1.99 5.29
C ALA A 291 34.62 1.16 4.17
N ASN A 292 33.52 1.64 3.55
CA ASN A 292 32.77 0.95 2.51
C ASN A 292 32.22 -0.42 2.94
N GLN A 293 31.71 -0.51 4.19
CA GLN A 293 31.04 -1.70 4.70
C GLN A 293 29.55 -1.44 4.89
N LEU A 294 28.71 -2.38 4.48
CA LEU A 294 27.26 -2.31 4.73
C LEU A 294 27.01 -2.28 6.25
N ILE A 295 26.39 -1.21 6.74
CA ILE A 295 25.93 -1.09 8.13
C ILE A 295 24.55 -1.74 8.26
N SER A 296 23.60 -1.29 7.44
CA SER A 296 22.22 -1.76 7.50
C SER A 296 21.45 -1.42 6.23
N ALA A 297 20.37 -2.17 5.97
CA ALA A 297 19.34 -1.85 5.00
C ALA A 297 18.00 -1.75 5.74
N VAL A 298 17.39 -0.57 5.73
CA VAL A 298 16.12 -0.27 6.38
C VAL A 298 15.02 -0.21 5.32
N PRO A 299 14.15 -1.23 5.23
CA PRO A 299 13.11 -1.25 4.22
C PRO A 299 11.88 -0.45 4.61
N GLY A 300 11.15 0.00 3.59
CA GLY A 300 9.84 0.63 3.73
C GLY A 300 9.91 2.16 3.78
N TYR A 301 8.73 2.75 3.63
CA TYR A 301 8.55 4.19 3.80
C TYR A 301 8.89 4.62 5.22
N MET A 302 9.60 5.74 5.33
CA MET A 302 9.83 6.44 6.59
C MET A 302 9.33 7.87 6.44
N SER A 303 8.38 8.26 7.28
CA SER A 303 8.04 9.68 7.46
C SER A 303 9.22 10.46 8.05
N PRO A 304 9.24 11.81 7.99
CA PRO A 304 10.28 12.61 8.65
C PRO A 304 10.54 12.18 10.11
N MET A 305 9.49 11.99 10.90
CA MET A 305 9.59 11.61 12.31
C MET A 305 10.20 10.22 12.55
N VAL A 306 10.11 9.33 11.56
CA VAL A 306 10.71 8.00 11.62
C VAL A 306 12.15 8.04 11.12
N LEU A 307 12.42 8.76 10.03
CA LEU A 307 13.75 8.80 9.42
C LEU A 307 14.76 9.57 10.29
N GLU A 308 14.36 10.67 10.92
CA GLU A 308 15.25 11.53 11.71
C GLU A 308 16.10 10.77 12.77
N PRO A 309 15.50 10.01 13.71
CA PRO A 309 16.28 9.23 14.67
C PRO A 309 17.15 8.16 14.01
N ILE A 310 16.71 7.56 12.90
CA ILE A 310 17.47 6.51 12.20
C ILE A 310 18.75 7.09 11.59
N LEU A 311 18.65 8.29 10.99
CA LEU A 311 19.81 9.02 10.50
C LEU A 311 20.80 9.27 11.65
N GLU A 312 20.33 9.73 12.81
CA GLU A 312 21.24 9.98 13.93
C GLU A 312 21.88 8.70 14.48
N PHE A 313 21.09 7.64 14.62
CA PHE A 313 21.52 6.35 15.14
C PHE A 313 22.69 5.77 14.34
N PHE A 314 22.63 5.87 13.01
CA PHE A 314 23.71 5.41 12.14
C PHE A 314 24.84 6.43 11.98
N ALA A 315 24.55 7.73 11.91
CA ALA A 315 25.58 8.76 11.75
C ALA A 315 26.57 8.74 12.92
N LYS A 316 26.04 8.62 14.15
CA LYS A 316 26.80 8.67 15.41
C LYS A 316 27.28 7.30 15.90
N ASP A 317 27.16 6.24 15.08
CA ASP A 317 27.58 4.88 15.44
C ASP A 317 26.91 4.29 16.70
N ILE A 318 25.73 4.79 17.08
CA ILE A 318 25.02 4.39 18.31
C ILE A 318 24.64 2.90 18.26
N TYR A 319 24.41 2.38 17.06
CA TYR A 319 24.18 0.95 16.80
C TYR A 319 25.31 0.02 17.28
N LYS A 320 26.50 0.54 17.54
CA LYS A 320 27.63 -0.24 18.10
C LYS A 320 27.53 -0.40 19.61
N SER A 321 26.80 0.47 20.31
CA SER A 321 26.72 0.50 21.78
C SER A 321 25.35 0.14 22.34
N GLU A 322 24.27 0.36 21.60
CA GLU A 322 22.91 0.03 22.06
C GLU A 322 21.94 -0.31 20.92
N THR A 323 20.77 -0.82 21.29
CA THR A 323 19.69 -1.13 20.34
C THR A 323 18.95 0.14 19.94
N TYR A 324 18.37 0.13 18.74
CA TYR A 324 17.56 1.25 18.25
C TYR A 324 16.38 1.57 19.18
N ASP A 325 15.72 0.54 19.74
CA ASP A 325 14.58 0.73 20.65
C ASP A 325 14.96 1.45 21.95
N ASN A 326 16.19 1.28 22.43
CA ASN A 326 16.67 2.00 23.62
C ASN A 326 16.99 3.45 23.26
N PHE A 327 17.79 3.67 22.22
CA PHE A 327 18.11 4.99 21.71
C PHE A 327 16.86 5.83 21.42
N ARG A 328 15.85 5.21 20.78
CA ARG A 328 14.64 5.90 20.33
C ARG A 328 13.81 6.47 21.48
N LYS A 329 13.87 5.89 22.68
CA LYS A 329 13.14 6.38 23.86
C LYS A 329 13.63 7.74 24.34
N ASP A 330 14.92 7.98 24.22
CA ASP A 330 15.57 9.21 24.70
C ASP A 330 15.76 10.25 23.58
N PHE A 331 15.54 9.85 22.31
CA PHE A 331 15.67 10.72 21.16
C PHE A 331 14.66 11.88 21.20
N LYS A 332 15.17 13.11 21.02
CA LYS A 332 14.38 14.33 20.93
C LYS A 332 14.38 14.85 19.50
N THR A 333 13.21 14.85 18.89
CA THR A 333 13.02 15.35 17.52
C THR A 333 13.28 16.85 17.41
N GLN A 334 13.89 17.26 16.31
CA GLN A 334 14.05 18.66 15.90
C GLN A 334 12.95 19.09 14.93
N LEU A 335 12.08 18.16 14.53
CA LEU A 335 10.93 18.44 13.68
C LEU A 335 9.88 19.22 14.46
N THR A 336 9.38 20.29 13.86
CA THR A 336 8.22 21.01 14.39
C THR A 336 6.94 20.20 14.18
N PRO A 337 5.99 20.22 15.14
CA PRO A 337 4.70 19.51 15.02
C PRO A 337 3.86 19.84 13.78
#